data_AF-A0A0D6LZN4-F1
#
_entry.id   AF-A0A0D6LZN4-F1
#
_cell.length_a   1.000
_cell.length_b   1.000
_cell.length_c   1.000
_cell.angle_alpha   90.00
_cell.angle_beta   90.00
_cell.angle_gamma   90.00
#
_symmetry.space_group_name_H-M   'P 1'
#
loop_
_entity.id
_entity.type
_entity.pdbx_description
1 polymer ?
#
loop_
_entity_poly.entity_id
_entity_poly.type
_entity_poly.pdbx_seq_one_letter_code
_entity_poly.pdbx_strand_id
1 'polypeptide(L)'
;MSEKRLDIQGLRGWAIVLVLLFHFFPDYFPNGYIGVDMFFVISGFLIAMILRRSDSLDMEAFRSFYYRRIKRILPLYYLAIACILIALFLLLPSSYRSMNIDSSRRAIILISNIKKVEDMDAKYQKMLQNAEDLFTHTWSLCVEMQWYLLVPLIFVAQRFATAWEKTFFTGELGNFPGILAMLEEFYLGVAISSIVFYLLVDDMNSFYCVLARIWQFCCGVLALLMQNEEPAKELPQPEKIALLDSETCDDEALILGLVSSILVAVAAYHLFEKYYLTWPPQGVLSMLAVLVAVCAILALQPHSVDEQMSFMAKSPFDTMKPIEEDKIFQDHMWRMGVLEKIAKKVYLLQALPSCIKSCSVEAQKFMNTGRPLRDIQEGLIKRDDFFARQRIQEVGKRCRACEIIDYLPALVNENGHYLGYNPRTNLMYLDDHNHFTRFGKNRLQALFNQLARNFSIPK
;
A
#
# COMPACT_ATOMS: atom_id res chain seq x y z
N MET A 1 9.13 -0.18 4.62
CA MET A 1 7.66 -0.20 4.55
C MET A 1 7.23 0.69 3.40
N SER A 2 6.46 0.18 2.45
CA SER A 2 5.90 1.00 1.36
C SER A 2 5.08 2.15 1.96
N GLU A 3 5.48 3.39 1.69
CA GLU A 3 4.72 4.59 2.06
C GLU A 3 3.26 4.43 1.62
N LYS A 4 2.32 4.64 2.54
CA LYS A 4 0.89 4.47 2.27
C LYS A 4 0.45 5.70 1.48
N ARG A 5 0.13 5.54 0.20
CA ARG A 5 -0.36 6.60 -0.70
C ARG A 5 -1.59 7.31 -0.12
N LEU A 6 -1.35 8.37 0.68
CA LEU A 6 -2.39 9.12 1.39
C LEU A 6 -3.25 9.95 0.43
N ASP A 7 -2.69 10.38 -0.69
CA ASP A 7 -3.41 10.97 -1.82
C ASP A 7 -4.54 10.05 -2.31
N ILE A 8 -4.22 8.78 -2.54
CA ILE A 8 -5.20 7.78 -2.99
C ILE A 8 -6.19 7.44 -1.85
N GLN A 9 -5.73 7.42 -0.60
CA GLN A 9 -6.62 7.23 0.56
C GLN A 9 -7.59 8.42 0.73
N GLY A 10 -7.13 9.65 0.44
CA GLY A 10 -7.93 10.88 0.47
C GLY A 10 -8.99 10.88 -0.62
N LEU A 11 -8.65 10.48 -1.85
CA LEU A 11 -9.63 10.31 -2.93
C LEU A 11 -10.70 9.27 -2.57
N ARG A 12 -10.31 8.16 -1.92
CA ARG A 12 -11.28 7.18 -1.38
C ARG A 12 -12.15 7.80 -0.28
N GLY A 13 -11.57 8.62 0.60
CA GLY A 13 -12.33 9.36 1.61
C GLY A 13 -13.40 10.26 1.00
N TRP A 14 -13.06 11.03 -0.04
CA TRP A 14 -14.01 11.86 -0.78
C TRP A 14 -15.10 11.04 -1.48
N ALA A 15 -14.72 9.91 -2.08
CA ALA A 15 -15.69 8.98 -2.67
C ALA A 15 -16.72 8.48 -1.65
N ILE A 16 -16.29 8.17 -0.42
CA ILE A 16 -17.19 7.78 0.69
C ILE A 16 -18.13 8.94 1.04
N VAL A 17 -17.59 10.15 1.21
CA VAL A 17 -18.38 11.33 1.55
C VAL A 17 -19.48 11.56 0.52
N LEU A 18 -19.16 11.50 -0.78
CA LEU A 18 -20.14 11.64 -1.86
C LEU A 18 -21.25 10.59 -1.78
N VAL A 19 -20.90 9.33 -1.53
CA VAL A 19 -21.87 8.24 -1.39
C VAL A 19 -22.75 8.44 -0.15
N LEU A 20 -22.18 8.85 0.99
CA LEU A 20 -22.96 9.13 2.21
C LEU A 20 -23.90 10.31 2.00
N LEU A 21 -23.43 11.41 1.41
CA LEU A 21 -24.26 12.58 1.11
C LEU A 21 -25.42 12.25 0.19
N PHE A 22 -25.21 11.40 -0.83
CA PHE A 22 -26.30 10.93 -1.69
C PHE A 22 -27.37 10.16 -0.92
N HIS A 23 -27.00 9.35 0.08
CA HIS A 23 -27.97 8.59 0.88
C HIS A 23 -28.69 9.44 1.93
N PHE A 24 -27.99 10.38 2.59
CA PHE A 24 -28.60 11.22 3.63
C PHE A 24 -29.30 12.48 3.08
N PHE A 25 -28.86 13.00 1.94
CA PHE A 25 -29.32 14.26 1.35
C PHE A 25 -29.49 14.15 -0.19
N PRO A 26 -30.33 13.23 -0.70
CA PRO A 26 -30.45 12.94 -2.14
C PRO A 26 -30.89 14.15 -2.98
N ASP A 27 -31.72 15.05 -2.44
CA ASP A 27 -32.18 16.25 -3.16
C ASP A 27 -31.05 17.28 -3.38
N TYR A 28 -30.07 17.32 -2.46
CA TYR A 28 -28.93 18.24 -2.53
C TYR A 28 -27.72 17.61 -3.25
N PHE A 29 -27.57 16.29 -3.18
CA PHE A 29 -26.46 15.55 -3.78
C PHE A 29 -26.93 14.38 -4.67
N PRO A 30 -27.75 14.63 -5.71
CA PRO A 30 -28.35 13.57 -6.53
C PRO A 30 -27.32 12.74 -7.29
N ASN A 31 -26.11 13.29 -7.51
CA ASN A 31 -25.02 12.66 -8.24
C ASN A 31 -23.94 12.03 -7.33
N GLY A 32 -24.14 11.96 -6.01
CA GLY A 32 -23.13 11.42 -5.10
C GLY A 32 -22.85 9.92 -5.28
N TYR A 33 -23.71 9.18 -6.01
CA TYR A 33 -23.44 7.80 -6.44
C TYR A 33 -22.17 7.66 -7.30
N ILE A 34 -21.70 8.74 -7.93
CA ILE A 34 -20.42 8.80 -8.67
C ILE A 34 -19.22 8.42 -7.78
N GLY A 35 -19.34 8.55 -6.46
CA GLY A 35 -18.30 8.06 -5.54
C GLY A 35 -17.99 6.56 -5.73
N VAL A 36 -18.97 5.74 -6.12
CA VAL A 36 -18.72 4.32 -6.45
C VAL A 36 -17.89 4.17 -7.73
N ASP A 37 -18.14 5.02 -8.74
CA ASP A 37 -17.35 5.05 -9.97
C ASP A 37 -15.89 5.40 -9.67
N MET A 38 -15.67 6.38 -8.79
CA MET A 38 -14.33 6.75 -8.31
C MET A 38 -13.62 5.58 -7.62
N PHE A 39 -14.34 4.80 -6.81
CA PHE A 39 -13.78 3.60 -6.18
C PHE A 39 -13.27 2.58 -7.21
N PHE A 40 -14.04 2.32 -8.26
CA PHE A 40 -13.65 1.38 -9.31
C PHE A 40 -12.43 1.88 -10.10
N VAL A 41 -12.39 3.16 -10.45
CA VAL A 41 -11.20 3.78 -11.09
C VAL A 41 -9.95 3.64 -10.20
N ILE A 42 -10.06 4.00 -8.91
CA ILE A 42 -8.94 3.90 -7.98
C ILE A 42 -8.47 2.45 -7.81
N SER A 43 -9.40 1.50 -7.79
CA SER A 43 -9.08 0.08 -7.68
C SER A 43 -8.37 -0.45 -8.92
N GLY A 44 -8.78 -0.03 -10.12
CA GLY A 44 -8.06 -0.31 -11.36
C GLY A 44 -6.61 0.22 -11.33
N PHE A 45 -6.42 1.47 -10.93
CA PHE A 45 -5.12 2.11 -10.80
C PHE A 45 -4.18 1.37 -9.84
N LEU A 46 -4.66 1.01 -8.65
CA LEU A 46 -3.86 0.30 -7.65
C LEU A 46 -3.51 -1.13 -8.08
N ILE A 47 -4.40 -1.81 -8.80
CA ILE A 47 -4.09 -3.14 -9.32
C ILE A 47 -3.04 -3.05 -10.42
N ALA A 48 -3.17 -2.11 -11.35
CA ALA A 48 -2.17 -1.88 -12.39
C ALA A 48 -0.78 -1.61 -11.78
N MET A 49 -0.72 -0.85 -10.67
CA MET A 49 0.53 -0.55 -9.97
C MET A 49 1.19 -1.79 -9.37
N ILE A 50 0.38 -2.72 -8.85
CA ILE A 50 0.88 -3.98 -8.30
C ILE A 50 1.37 -4.89 -9.41
N LEU A 51 0.63 -4.98 -10.52
CA LEU A 51 0.99 -5.81 -11.66
C LEU A 51 2.24 -5.30 -12.38
N ARG A 52 2.43 -3.97 -12.46
CA ARG A 52 3.63 -3.33 -13.01
C ARG A 52 4.91 -3.63 -12.20
N ARG A 53 4.77 -3.90 -10.90
CA ARG A 53 5.90 -4.23 -10.01
C ARG A 53 6.25 -5.73 -9.96
N SER A 54 5.49 -6.59 -10.63
CA SER A 54 5.71 -8.04 -10.60
C SER A 54 6.58 -8.47 -11.79
N ASP A 55 7.84 -8.83 -11.53
CA ASP A 55 8.80 -9.25 -12.56
C ASP A 55 8.47 -10.63 -13.17
N SER A 56 7.88 -11.53 -12.38
CA SER A 56 7.33 -12.81 -12.84
C SER A 56 5.81 -12.86 -12.64
N LEU A 57 5.10 -13.39 -13.65
CA LEU A 57 3.69 -13.76 -13.56
C LEU A 57 3.59 -15.27 -13.35
N ASP A 58 4.10 -15.73 -12.21
CA ASP A 58 3.97 -17.12 -11.80
C ASP A 58 2.74 -17.31 -10.92
N MET A 59 2.36 -18.57 -10.70
CA MET A 59 1.22 -18.92 -9.85
C MET A 59 1.37 -18.42 -8.41
N GLU A 60 2.61 -18.21 -7.94
CA GLU A 60 2.88 -17.71 -6.59
C GLU A 60 2.57 -16.21 -6.48
N ALA A 61 2.89 -15.42 -7.50
CA ALA A 61 2.50 -14.01 -7.57
C ALA A 61 0.97 -13.85 -7.54
N PHE A 62 0.22 -14.69 -8.28
CA PHE A 62 -1.24 -14.70 -8.24
C PHE A 62 -1.79 -15.13 -6.88
N ARG A 63 -1.22 -16.18 -6.27
CA ARG A 63 -1.61 -16.64 -4.94
C ARG A 63 -1.41 -15.54 -3.89
N SER A 64 -0.25 -14.88 -3.91
CA SER A 64 0.07 -13.77 -3.02
C SER A 64 -0.83 -12.55 -3.23
N PHE A 65 -1.21 -12.26 -4.48
CA PHE A 65 -2.21 -11.23 -4.80
C PHE A 65 -3.56 -11.55 -4.16
N TYR A 66 -4.12 -12.72 -4.42
CA TYR A 66 -5.43 -13.12 -3.88
C TYR A 66 -5.43 -13.20 -2.35
N TYR A 67 -4.39 -13.78 -1.74
CA TYR A 67 -4.27 -13.89 -0.28
C TYR A 67 -4.35 -12.52 0.42
N ARG A 68 -3.56 -11.54 -0.03
CA ARG A 68 -3.54 -10.19 0.55
C ARG A 68 -4.89 -9.49 0.43
N ARG A 69 -5.61 -9.71 -0.67
CA ARG A 69 -6.94 -9.11 -0.91
C ARG A 69 -8.00 -9.77 -0.04
N ILE A 70 -8.00 -11.10 0.05
CA ILE A 70 -8.90 -11.87 0.90
C ILE A 70 -8.71 -11.49 2.37
N LYS A 71 -7.46 -11.52 2.89
CA LYS A 71 -7.12 -11.15 4.29
C LYS A 71 -7.55 -9.73 4.66
N ARG A 72 -7.56 -8.83 3.68
CA ARG A 72 -7.93 -7.41 3.88
C ARG A 72 -9.44 -7.15 3.81
N ILE A 73 -10.17 -7.83 2.93
CA ILE A 73 -11.54 -7.45 2.56
C ILE A 73 -12.59 -8.38 3.18
N LEU A 74 -12.42 -9.70 3.06
CA LEU A 74 -13.45 -10.66 3.45
C LEU A 74 -13.77 -10.64 4.96
N PRO A 75 -12.82 -10.48 5.89
CA PRO A 75 -13.14 -10.47 7.32
C PRO A 75 -14.13 -9.36 7.70
N LEU A 76 -13.88 -8.13 7.26
CA LEU A 76 -14.76 -7.00 7.55
C LEU A 76 -16.09 -7.10 6.80
N TYR A 77 -16.07 -7.63 5.57
CA TYR A 77 -17.28 -7.83 4.79
C TYR A 77 -18.24 -8.84 5.43
N TYR A 78 -17.74 -10.02 5.80
CA TYR A 78 -18.56 -11.05 6.43
C TYR A 78 -18.97 -10.67 7.86
N LEU A 79 -18.14 -9.91 8.58
CA LEU A 79 -18.54 -9.32 9.86
C LEU A 79 -19.75 -8.38 9.68
N ALA A 80 -19.71 -7.50 8.68
CA ALA A 80 -20.84 -6.61 8.39
C ALA A 80 -22.11 -7.41 8.03
N ILE A 81 -22.00 -8.43 7.17
CA ILE A 81 -23.13 -9.34 6.86
C ILE A 81 -23.68 -10.00 8.11
N ALA A 82 -22.81 -10.53 8.98
CA ALA A 82 -23.22 -11.19 10.22
C ALA A 82 -23.96 -10.22 11.15
N CYS A 83 -23.46 -8.99 11.32
CA CYS A 83 -24.13 -7.96 12.10
C CYS A 83 -25.53 -7.61 11.53
N ILE A 84 -25.64 -7.46 10.21
CA ILE A 84 -26.92 -7.19 9.54
C ILE A 84 -27.89 -8.36 9.74
N LEU A 85 -27.44 -9.61 9.60
CA LEU A 85 -28.26 -10.79 9.86
C LEU A 85 -28.72 -10.86 11.31
N ILE A 86 -27.82 -10.64 12.27
CA ILE A 86 -28.18 -10.62 13.70
C ILE A 86 -29.24 -9.55 13.98
N ALA A 87 -29.05 -8.32 13.47
CA ALA A 87 -30.04 -7.26 13.60
C ALA A 87 -31.38 -7.64 12.93
N LEU A 88 -31.34 -8.25 11.75
CA LEU A 88 -32.52 -8.69 11.00
C LEU A 88 -33.34 -9.76 11.74
N PHE A 89 -32.67 -10.70 12.42
CA PHE A 89 -33.34 -11.78 13.15
C PHE A 89 -33.74 -11.41 14.59
N LEU A 90 -33.03 -10.50 15.25
CA LEU A 90 -33.24 -10.16 16.66
C LEU A 90 -33.97 -8.83 16.88
N LEU A 91 -33.75 -7.82 16.03
CA LEU A 91 -34.24 -6.45 16.25
C LEU A 91 -35.40 -6.07 15.31
N LEU A 92 -35.54 -6.73 14.16
CA LEU A 92 -36.49 -6.35 13.10
C LEU A 92 -37.72 -7.28 12.98
N PRO A 93 -38.87 -6.77 12.50
CA PRO A 93 -40.07 -7.57 12.24
C PRO A 93 -39.87 -8.69 11.21
N SER A 94 -40.71 -9.73 11.27
CA SER A 94 -40.66 -10.88 10.35
C SER A 94 -40.88 -10.53 8.87
N SER A 95 -41.58 -9.43 8.56
CA SER A 95 -41.74 -8.93 7.19
C SER A 95 -40.40 -8.54 6.56
N TYR A 96 -39.51 -7.90 7.31
CA TYR A 96 -38.16 -7.54 6.84
C TYR A 96 -37.33 -8.79 6.54
N ARG A 97 -37.48 -9.87 7.33
CA ARG A 97 -36.79 -11.14 7.11
C ARG A 97 -37.13 -11.74 5.75
N SER A 98 -38.42 -11.82 5.39
CA SER A 98 -38.84 -12.35 4.09
C SER A 98 -38.30 -11.54 2.91
N MET A 99 -38.18 -10.21 3.07
CA MET A 99 -37.67 -9.31 2.03
C MET A 99 -36.15 -9.41 1.85
N ASN A 100 -35.40 -9.69 2.92
CA ASN A 100 -33.93 -9.62 2.94
C ASN A 100 -33.24 -11.00 2.85
N ILE A 101 -33.98 -12.11 2.96
CA ILE A 101 -33.34 -13.44 3.02
C ILE A 101 -32.64 -13.82 1.72
N ASP A 102 -33.23 -13.46 0.58
CA ASP A 102 -32.65 -13.77 -0.73
C ASP A 102 -31.44 -12.87 -1.03
N SER A 103 -31.52 -11.57 -0.74
CA SER A 103 -30.40 -10.63 -0.87
C SER A 103 -29.24 -11.01 0.04
N SER A 104 -29.51 -11.48 1.27
CA SER A 104 -28.47 -11.97 2.19
C SER A 104 -27.72 -13.18 1.64
N ARG A 105 -28.41 -14.15 1.01
CA ARG A 105 -27.77 -15.33 0.39
C ARG A 105 -26.84 -14.90 -0.74
N ARG A 106 -27.29 -13.97 -1.58
CA ARG A 106 -26.49 -13.43 -2.68
C ARG A 106 -25.27 -12.65 -2.18
N ALA A 107 -25.40 -11.88 -1.10
CA ALA A 107 -24.28 -11.19 -0.47
C ALA A 107 -23.24 -12.19 0.08
N ILE A 108 -23.67 -13.26 0.77
CA ILE A 108 -22.77 -14.28 1.31
C ILE A 108 -21.89 -14.93 0.23
N ILE A 109 -22.47 -15.22 -0.93
CA ILE A 109 -21.75 -15.86 -2.05
C ILE A 109 -21.15 -14.84 -3.05
N LEU A 110 -21.10 -13.55 -2.69
CA LEU A 110 -20.49 -12.46 -3.48
C LEU A 110 -21.11 -12.24 -4.87
N ILE A 111 -22.43 -12.40 -4.99
CA ILE A 111 -23.19 -12.18 -6.24
C ILE A 111 -24.36 -11.20 -6.08
N SER A 112 -24.34 -10.33 -5.06
CA SER A 112 -25.44 -9.37 -4.84
C SER A 112 -25.59 -8.33 -5.96
N ASN A 113 -24.66 -8.29 -6.92
CA ASN A 113 -24.77 -7.55 -8.18
C ASN A 113 -25.54 -8.29 -9.28
N ILE A 114 -25.96 -9.53 -9.08
CA ILE A 114 -26.81 -10.26 -10.04
C ILE A 114 -28.26 -10.18 -9.54
N LYS A 115 -29.08 -9.34 -10.19
CA LYS A 115 -30.50 -9.14 -9.84
C LYS A 115 -31.44 -10.04 -10.63
N LYS A 116 -32.61 -10.34 -10.06
CA LYS A 116 -33.65 -11.14 -10.72
C LYS A 116 -34.50 -10.25 -11.62
N VAL A 117 -35.12 -10.87 -12.62
CA VAL A 117 -36.08 -10.23 -13.53
C VAL A 117 -37.28 -9.62 -12.78
N GLU A 118 -37.63 -10.14 -11.61
CA GLU A 118 -38.70 -9.61 -10.74
C GLU A 118 -38.33 -8.30 -10.03
N ASP A 119 -37.03 -7.99 -9.90
CA ASP A 119 -36.54 -6.75 -9.29
C ASP A 119 -36.52 -5.56 -10.29
N MET A 120 -36.90 -5.80 -11.55
CA MET A 120 -36.74 -4.87 -12.68
C MET A 120 -37.76 -3.71 -12.66
N ASP A 121 -38.91 -3.88 -11.99
CA ASP A 121 -39.95 -2.84 -11.89
C ASP A 121 -39.71 -1.84 -10.75
N ALA A 122 -38.80 -2.17 -9.82
CA ALA A 122 -38.48 -1.31 -8.69
C ALA A 122 -37.46 -0.23 -9.13
N LYS A 123 -37.93 0.99 -9.40
CA LYS A 123 -37.06 2.16 -9.66
C LYS A 123 -35.97 2.26 -8.60
N TYR A 124 -34.73 2.05 -9.03
CA TYR A 124 -33.47 2.08 -8.29
C TYR A 124 -33.36 3.19 -7.21
N GLN A 125 -33.80 4.41 -7.54
CA GLN A 125 -33.83 5.56 -6.61
C GLN A 125 -34.66 5.26 -5.34
N LYS A 126 -35.80 4.57 -5.50
CA LYS A 126 -36.72 4.26 -4.41
C LYS A 126 -36.18 3.17 -3.47
N MET A 127 -35.41 2.20 -4.00
CA MET A 127 -34.77 1.16 -3.19
C MET A 127 -33.57 1.67 -2.38
N LEU A 128 -32.79 2.60 -2.91
CA LEU A 128 -31.64 3.19 -2.19
C LEU A 128 -32.07 4.22 -1.15
N GLN A 129 -33.15 4.97 -1.43
CA GLN A 129 -33.69 5.97 -0.51
C GLN A 129 -34.45 5.34 0.66
N ASN A 130 -35.13 4.21 0.45
CA ASN A 130 -35.97 3.61 1.48
C ASN A 130 -35.27 2.55 2.35
N ALA A 131 -34.07 2.09 1.98
CA ALA A 131 -33.29 1.09 2.72
C ALA A 131 -34.07 -0.20 3.10
N GLU A 132 -35.04 -0.60 2.28
CA GLU A 132 -35.89 -1.79 2.53
C GLU A 132 -35.09 -3.10 2.43
N ASP A 133 -34.06 -3.12 1.58
CA ASP A 133 -33.07 -4.20 1.48
C ASP A 133 -31.74 -3.76 2.10
N LEU A 134 -31.44 -4.32 3.27
CA LEU A 134 -30.26 -4.05 4.08
C LEU A 134 -28.96 -4.53 3.42
N PHE A 135 -29.03 -5.48 2.48
CA PHE A 135 -27.87 -6.01 1.77
C PHE A 135 -27.61 -5.28 0.45
N THR A 136 -28.44 -4.30 0.07
CA THR A 136 -28.33 -3.62 -1.22
C THR A 136 -26.92 -3.06 -1.43
N HIS A 137 -26.29 -2.45 -0.41
CA HIS A 137 -24.98 -1.80 -0.52
C HIS A 137 -23.82 -2.76 -0.85
N THR A 138 -23.99 -4.08 -0.70
CA THR A 138 -22.92 -5.05 -0.98
C THR A 138 -22.65 -5.25 -2.48
N TRP A 139 -23.54 -4.78 -3.36
CA TRP A 139 -23.40 -4.96 -4.82
C TRP A 139 -22.06 -4.42 -5.36
N SER A 140 -21.64 -3.24 -4.90
CA SER A 140 -20.45 -2.56 -5.42
C SER A 140 -19.16 -3.33 -5.07
N LEU A 141 -19.10 -3.89 -3.87
CA LEU A 141 -17.99 -4.74 -3.44
C LEU A 141 -17.98 -6.08 -4.19
N CYS A 142 -19.14 -6.67 -4.47
CA CYS A 142 -19.22 -7.89 -5.29
C CYS A 142 -18.66 -7.65 -6.70
N VAL A 143 -18.99 -6.52 -7.34
CA VAL A 143 -18.41 -6.12 -8.62
C VAL A 143 -16.88 -6.00 -8.52
N GLU A 144 -16.38 -5.34 -7.47
CA GLU A 144 -14.94 -5.19 -7.25
C GLU A 144 -14.23 -6.54 -7.03
N MET A 145 -14.82 -7.47 -6.27
CA MET A 145 -14.27 -8.81 -6.03
C MET A 145 -14.27 -9.67 -7.30
N GLN A 146 -15.33 -9.59 -8.12
CA GLN A 146 -15.39 -10.27 -9.41
C GLN A 146 -14.35 -9.71 -10.38
N TRP A 147 -14.14 -8.39 -10.38
CA TRP A 147 -13.04 -7.77 -11.11
C TRP A 147 -11.68 -8.30 -10.65
N TYR A 148 -11.42 -8.39 -9.34
CA TYR A 148 -10.15 -8.92 -8.83
C TYR A 148 -9.85 -10.35 -9.29
N LEU A 149 -10.89 -11.17 -9.50
CA LEU A 149 -10.75 -12.52 -10.07
C LEU A 149 -10.40 -12.50 -11.56
N LEU A 150 -10.97 -11.55 -12.30
CA LEU A 150 -10.78 -11.43 -13.75
C LEU A 150 -9.42 -10.82 -14.12
N VAL A 151 -8.89 -9.88 -13.33
CA VAL A 151 -7.70 -9.11 -13.72
C VAL A 151 -6.48 -9.98 -14.03
N PRO A 152 -6.09 -10.98 -13.20
CA PRO A 152 -4.95 -11.82 -13.54
C PRO A 152 -5.12 -12.57 -14.87
N LEU A 153 -6.35 -12.98 -15.21
CA LEU A 153 -6.66 -13.64 -16.49
C LEU A 153 -6.54 -12.66 -17.66
N ILE A 154 -7.05 -11.43 -17.51
CA ILE A 154 -6.92 -10.36 -18.50
C ILE A 154 -5.43 -10.05 -18.74
N PHE A 155 -4.62 -10.02 -17.68
CA PHE A 155 -3.18 -9.79 -17.75
C PHE A 155 -2.42 -10.93 -18.45
N VAL A 156 -2.86 -12.18 -18.25
CA VAL A 156 -2.32 -13.35 -18.97
C VAL A 156 -2.71 -13.33 -20.44
N ALA A 157 -3.99 -13.07 -20.75
CA ALA A 157 -4.49 -12.96 -22.13
C ALA A 157 -3.76 -11.86 -22.91
N GLN A 158 -3.51 -10.72 -22.26
CA GLN A 158 -2.69 -9.63 -22.78
C GLN A 158 -1.26 -10.08 -23.14
N ARG A 159 -0.60 -10.92 -22.32
CA ARG A 159 0.73 -11.47 -22.63
C ARG A 159 0.69 -12.43 -23.82
N PHE A 160 -0.36 -13.23 -23.96
CA PHE A 160 -0.51 -14.09 -25.12
C PHE A 160 -0.77 -13.29 -26.40
N ALA A 161 -1.62 -12.25 -26.36
CA ALA A 161 -1.90 -11.38 -27.51
C ALA A 161 -0.62 -10.67 -27.99
N THR A 162 0.14 -10.07 -27.09
CA THR A 162 1.40 -9.37 -27.42
C THR A 162 2.52 -10.32 -27.89
N ALA A 163 2.54 -11.57 -27.44
CA ALA A 163 3.47 -12.59 -27.93
C ALA A 163 3.07 -13.14 -29.32
N TRP A 164 1.78 -13.30 -29.57
CA TRP A 164 1.24 -13.70 -30.88
C TRP A 164 1.54 -12.65 -31.96
N GLU A 165 1.36 -11.38 -31.64
CA GLU A 165 1.60 -10.28 -32.59
C GLU A 165 3.08 -10.16 -32.99
N LYS A 166 3.99 -10.36 -32.02
CA LYS A 166 5.45 -10.46 -32.29
C LYS A 166 5.86 -11.66 -33.14
N THR A 167 5.02 -12.70 -33.22
CA THR A 167 5.33 -13.92 -33.99
C THR A 167 4.73 -13.86 -35.40
N PHE A 168 3.63 -13.13 -35.59
CA PHE A 168 2.89 -13.07 -36.87
C PHE A 168 3.32 -11.91 -37.77
N PHE A 169 3.79 -10.78 -37.20
CA PHE A 169 4.14 -9.57 -37.96
C PHE A 169 5.65 -9.29 -38.08
N THR A 170 6.50 -10.29 -37.85
CA THR A 170 7.95 -10.23 -38.21
C THR A 170 8.17 -10.41 -39.71
N GLY A 171 7.42 -9.68 -40.52
CA GLY A 171 7.73 -9.36 -41.92
C GLY A 171 8.03 -7.87 -41.98
N GLU A 172 9.23 -7.52 -42.44
CA GLU A 172 9.81 -6.18 -42.50
C GLU A 172 8.80 -5.04 -42.79
N LEU A 173 8.50 -4.20 -41.78
CA LEU A 173 8.20 -2.77 -41.95
C LEU A 173 8.27 -2.07 -40.58
N GLY A 174 8.85 -0.87 -40.55
CA GLY A 174 9.32 -0.17 -39.36
C GLY A 174 8.25 0.40 -38.41
N ASN A 175 8.74 0.79 -37.23
CA ASN A 175 8.02 1.47 -36.13
C ASN A 175 6.86 0.67 -35.52
N PHE A 176 7.17 -0.46 -34.87
CA PHE A 176 6.23 -1.04 -33.92
C PHE A 176 6.16 -0.18 -32.65
N PRO A 177 4.96 0.20 -32.18
CA PRO A 177 4.79 0.82 -30.88
C PRO A 177 5.42 -0.05 -29.79
N GLY A 178 6.16 0.54 -28.84
CA GLY A 178 6.76 -0.22 -27.75
C GLY A 178 5.72 -1.04 -26.97
N ILE A 179 6.15 -2.05 -26.20
CA ILE A 179 5.27 -2.92 -25.40
C ILE A 179 4.20 -2.11 -24.65
N LEU A 180 4.56 -0.94 -24.11
CA LEU A 180 3.64 -0.02 -23.42
C LEU A 180 2.47 0.48 -24.28
N ALA A 181 2.71 0.84 -25.54
CA ALA A 181 1.65 1.29 -26.44
C ALA A 181 0.66 0.15 -26.78
N MET A 182 1.16 -1.09 -26.91
CA MET A 182 0.27 -2.26 -27.05
C MET A 182 -0.58 -2.49 -25.78
N LEU A 183 -0.05 -2.16 -24.58
CA LEU A 183 -0.82 -2.23 -23.33
C LEU A 183 -1.94 -1.20 -23.31
N GLU A 184 -1.63 0.03 -23.70
CA GLU A 184 -2.60 1.11 -23.79
C GLU A 184 -3.72 0.77 -24.77
N GLU A 185 -3.38 0.27 -25.96
CA GLU A 185 -4.35 -0.14 -26.98
C GLU A 185 -5.26 -1.29 -26.51
N PHE A 186 -4.69 -2.30 -25.82
CA PHE A 186 -5.47 -3.42 -25.29
C PHE A 186 -6.49 -2.97 -24.22
N TYR A 187 -6.04 -2.23 -23.21
CA TYR A 187 -6.94 -1.75 -22.15
C TYR A 187 -7.95 -0.73 -22.66
N LEU A 188 -7.58 0.08 -23.65
CA LEU A 188 -8.49 0.99 -24.34
C LEU A 188 -9.56 0.22 -25.11
N GLY A 189 -9.20 -0.84 -25.84
CA GLY A 189 -10.16 -1.70 -26.54
C GLY A 189 -11.15 -2.38 -25.58
N VAL A 190 -10.68 -2.90 -24.45
CA VAL A 190 -11.54 -3.48 -23.41
C VAL A 190 -12.45 -2.41 -22.79
N ALA A 191 -11.94 -1.21 -22.53
CA ALA A 191 -12.74 -0.10 -22.00
C ALA A 191 -13.84 0.32 -22.97
N ILE A 192 -13.52 0.49 -24.26
CA ILE A 192 -14.49 0.85 -25.30
C ILE A 192 -15.55 -0.23 -25.45
N SER A 193 -15.17 -1.51 -25.50
CA SER A 193 -16.13 -2.62 -25.57
C SER A 193 -17.07 -2.65 -24.37
N SER A 194 -16.53 -2.42 -23.17
CA SER A 194 -17.33 -2.33 -21.93
C SER A 194 -18.28 -1.13 -21.93
N ILE A 195 -17.85 0.05 -22.42
CA ILE A 195 -18.71 1.24 -22.57
C ILE A 195 -19.80 1.00 -23.61
N VAL A 196 -19.46 0.41 -24.76
CA VAL A 196 -20.45 0.07 -25.78
C VAL A 196 -21.48 -0.90 -25.21
N PHE A 197 -21.05 -1.93 -24.48
CA PHE A 197 -21.96 -2.83 -23.79
C PHE A 197 -22.83 -2.10 -22.77
N TYR A 198 -22.26 -1.21 -21.94
CA TYR A 198 -22.99 -0.37 -20.99
C TYR A 198 -24.10 0.45 -21.65
N LEU A 199 -23.86 1.00 -22.84
CA LEU A 199 -24.81 1.82 -23.59
C LEU A 199 -25.88 1.01 -24.33
N LEU A 200 -25.64 -0.29 -24.58
CA LEU A 200 -26.55 -1.15 -25.34
C LEU A 200 -27.51 -1.96 -24.45
N VAL A 201 -27.19 -2.12 -23.17
CA VAL A 201 -28.03 -2.84 -22.20
C VAL A 201 -28.95 -1.88 -21.43
N ASP A 202 -29.97 -2.43 -20.78
CA ASP A 202 -30.88 -1.67 -19.93
C ASP A 202 -30.19 -1.04 -18.70
N ASP A 203 -30.84 -0.06 -18.08
CA ASP A 203 -30.33 0.68 -16.92
C ASP A 203 -29.90 -0.21 -15.75
N MET A 204 -30.56 -1.35 -15.54
CA MET A 204 -30.22 -2.25 -14.44
C MET A 204 -28.94 -3.04 -14.77
N ASN A 205 -28.88 -3.63 -15.96
CA ASN A 205 -27.69 -4.35 -16.40
C ASN A 205 -26.48 -3.43 -16.58
N SER A 206 -26.67 -2.21 -17.08
CA SER A 206 -25.58 -1.24 -17.22
C SER A 206 -24.99 -0.87 -15.85
N PHE A 207 -25.84 -0.79 -14.81
CA PHE A 207 -25.43 -0.44 -13.46
C PHE A 207 -24.76 -1.59 -12.68
N TYR A 208 -25.33 -2.80 -12.72
CA TYR A 208 -24.90 -3.91 -11.85
C TYR A 208 -23.97 -4.94 -12.51
N CYS A 209 -24.00 -5.07 -13.85
CA CYS A 209 -23.22 -6.06 -14.55
C CYS A 209 -21.73 -5.68 -14.53
N VAL A 210 -20.86 -6.62 -14.13
CA VAL A 210 -19.41 -6.39 -14.15
C VAL A 210 -18.94 -6.00 -15.54
N LEU A 211 -19.40 -6.70 -16.58
CA LEU A 211 -18.97 -6.44 -17.96
C LEU A 211 -19.29 -5.02 -18.43
N ALA A 212 -20.40 -4.43 -17.97
CA ALA A 212 -20.79 -3.06 -18.26
C ALA A 212 -19.98 -2.01 -17.46
N ARG A 213 -19.28 -2.44 -16.40
CA ARG A 213 -18.59 -1.55 -15.45
C ARG A 213 -17.06 -1.66 -15.50
N ILE A 214 -16.53 -2.65 -16.24
CA ILE A 214 -15.09 -2.88 -16.44
C ILE A 214 -14.37 -1.63 -16.94
N TRP A 215 -15.01 -0.81 -17.78
CA TRP A 215 -14.40 0.41 -18.32
C TRP A 215 -13.85 1.35 -17.24
N GLN A 216 -14.50 1.42 -16.07
CA GLN A 216 -14.10 2.29 -14.96
C GLN A 216 -12.77 1.81 -14.36
N PHE A 217 -12.62 0.51 -14.18
CA PHE A 217 -11.35 -0.08 -13.75
C PHE A 217 -10.28 0.11 -14.82
N CYS A 218 -10.59 -0.08 -16.11
CA CYS A 218 -9.66 0.15 -17.21
C CYS A 218 -9.19 1.62 -17.28
N CYS A 219 -10.06 2.61 -17.01
CA CYS A 219 -9.65 4.01 -16.90
C CYS A 219 -8.55 4.20 -15.84
N GLY A 220 -8.67 3.52 -14.70
CA GLY A 220 -7.62 3.51 -13.67
C GLY A 220 -6.31 2.88 -14.14
N VAL A 221 -6.39 1.78 -14.89
CA VAL A 221 -5.21 1.13 -15.50
C VAL A 221 -4.53 2.08 -16.49
N LEU A 222 -5.30 2.65 -17.42
CA LEU A 222 -4.84 3.60 -18.43
C LEU A 222 -4.21 4.84 -17.80
N ALA A 223 -4.80 5.39 -16.74
CA ALA A 223 -4.25 6.54 -16.02
C ALA A 223 -2.85 6.26 -15.43
N LEU A 224 -2.56 5.01 -15.02
CA LEU A 224 -1.22 4.62 -14.60
C LEU A 224 -0.27 4.43 -15.78
N LEU A 225 -0.75 3.87 -16.90
CA LEU A 225 0.08 3.65 -18.09
C LEU A 225 0.51 4.97 -18.73
N MET A 226 -0.39 5.96 -18.77
CA MET A 226 -0.13 7.33 -19.27
C MET A 226 0.80 8.15 -18.37
N GLN A 227 1.13 7.68 -17.15
CA GLN A 227 2.19 8.30 -16.37
C GLN A 227 3.53 7.99 -17.04
N ASN A 228 3.98 8.92 -17.90
CA ASN A 228 5.33 8.97 -18.43
C ASN A 228 6.34 9.04 -17.27
N GLU A 229 6.85 7.89 -16.84
CA GLU A 229 8.16 7.84 -16.22
C GLU A 229 9.18 7.90 -17.35
N GLU A 230 10.15 8.81 -17.26
CA GLU A 230 11.37 8.70 -18.05
C GLU A 230 11.87 7.26 -17.98
N PRO A 231 12.35 6.67 -19.10
CA PRO A 231 12.73 5.27 -19.13
C PRO A 231 13.74 5.01 -18.02
N ALA A 232 13.31 4.29 -16.99
CA ALA A 232 14.19 3.78 -15.97
C ALA A 232 15.28 2.98 -16.69
N LYS A 233 16.51 3.50 -16.68
CA LYS A 233 17.69 2.79 -17.18
C LYS A 233 17.63 1.34 -16.71
N GLU A 234 17.69 0.41 -17.65
CA GLU A 234 17.62 -1.03 -17.42
C GLU A 234 18.46 -1.43 -16.20
N LEU A 235 17.78 -1.79 -15.11
CA LEU A 235 18.40 -2.48 -14.00
C LEU A 235 18.60 -3.94 -14.43
N PRO A 236 19.81 -4.51 -14.31
CA PRO A 236 20.03 -5.91 -14.62
C PRO A 236 19.22 -6.79 -13.65
N GLN A 237 18.55 -7.78 -14.22
CA GLN A 237 17.56 -8.65 -13.57
C GLN A 237 17.95 -9.11 -12.15
N PRO A 238 16.99 -9.13 -11.21
CA PRO A 238 17.19 -9.79 -9.92
C PRO A 238 17.17 -11.30 -10.14
N GLU A 239 18.34 -11.91 -10.00
CA GLU A 239 18.48 -13.35 -9.83
C GLU A 239 17.78 -13.73 -8.50
N LYS A 240 16.92 -14.76 -8.56
CA LYS A 240 16.04 -15.23 -7.48
C LYS A 240 16.75 -15.25 -6.13
N ILE A 241 16.29 -14.41 -5.21
CA ILE A 241 16.52 -14.60 -3.77
C ILE A 241 15.15 -14.78 -3.13
N ALA A 242 14.84 -16.02 -2.79
CA ALA A 242 13.83 -16.34 -1.80
C ALA A 242 14.31 -15.79 -0.44
N LEU A 243 13.86 -14.59 -0.10
CA LEU A 243 13.95 -14.07 1.26
C LEU A 243 12.60 -14.32 1.93
N LEU A 244 12.69 -15.13 2.99
CA LEU A 244 11.62 -15.56 3.87
C LEU A 244 10.89 -14.35 4.48
N ASP A 245 9.80 -13.92 3.86
CA ASP A 245 8.68 -13.33 4.60
C ASP A 245 7.83 -14.50 5.15
N SER A 246 8.37 -15.22 6.13
CA SER A 246 7.53 -15.98 7.03
C SER A 246 6.87 -15.00 7.99
N GLU A 247 5.77 -14.36 7.56
CA GLU A 247 4.72 -14.00 8.49
C GLU A 247 4.20 -15.34 9.06
N THR A 248 4.78 -15.82 10.16
CA THR A 248 4.15 -16.87 10.94
C THR A 248 2.81 -16.33 11.41
N CYS A 249 1.77 -17.10 11.09
CA CYS A 249 0.39 -16.82 11.43
C CYS A 249 0.22 -17.06 12.94
N ASP A 250 0.37 -16.01 13.74
CA ASP A 250 0.14 -16.10 15.19
C ASP A 250 -1.35 -15.92 15.50
N ASP A 251 -2.05 -17.05 15.66
CA ASP A 251 -3.48 -17.14 15.97
C ASP A 251 -3.88 -16.39 17.27
N GLU A 252 -2.94 -16.14 18.18
CA GLU A 252 -3.18 -15.41 19.44
C GLU A 252 -3.33 -13.89 19.23
N ALA A 253 -2.56 -13.30 18.31
CA ALA A 253 -2.66 -11.88 17.98
C ALA A 253 -4.00 -11.55 17.31
N LEU A 254 -4.55 -12.53 16.58
CA LEU A 254 -5.87 -12.49 15.97
C LEU A 254 -6.99 -12.43 17.03
N ILE A 255 -6.90 -13.27 18.07
CA ILE A 255 -7.89 -13.34 19.15
C ILE A 255 -7.86 -12.07 20.02
N LEU A 256 -6.66 -11.58 20.35
CA LEU A 256 -6.49 -10.37 21.17
C LEU A 256 -7.02 -9.10 20.46
N GLY A 257 -6.81 -9.01 19.14
CA GLY A 257 -7.36 -7.93 18.30
C GLY A 257 -8.89 -7.97 18.21
N LEU A 258 -9.48 -9.16 18.20
CA LEU A 258 -10.94 -9.35 18.13
C LEU A 258 -11.63 -8.94 19.44
N VAL A 259 -11.05 -9.29 20.59
CA VAL A 259 -11.64 -8.99 21.91
C VAL A 259 -11.52 -7.50 22.26
N SER A 260 -10.37 -6.88 21.97
CA SER A 260 -10.15 -5.45 22.24
C SER A 260 -11.08 -4.55 21.41
N SER A 261 -11.35 -4.91 20.16
CA SER A 261 -12.25 -4.16 19.28
C SER A 261 -13.73 -4.26 19.70
N ILE A 262 -14.17 -5.41 20.20
CA ILE A 262 -15.52 -5.59 20.76
C ILE A 262 -15.72 -4.72 22.01
N LEU A 263 -14.72 -4.67 22.90
CA LEU A 263 -14.79 -3.85 24.12
C LEU A 263 -14.82 -2.35 23.82
N VAL A 264 -14.05 -1.88 22.83
CA VAL A 264 -14.09 -0.49 22.37
C VAL A 264 -15.44 -0.14 21.73
N ALA A 265 -16.05 -1.07 20.98
CA ALA A 265 -17.36 -0.88 20.38
C ALA A 265 -18.49 -0.81 21.43
N VAL A 266 -18.44 -1.66 22.47
CA VAL A 266 -19.40 -1.64 23.60
C VAL A 266 -19.25 -0.37 24.44
N ALA A 267 -18.00 0.08 24.67
CA ALA A 267 -17.73 1.33 25.37
C ALA A 267 -18.20 2.55 24.55
N ALA A 268 -17.97 2.56 23.23
CA ALA A 268 -18.45 3.60 22.34
C ALA A 268 -19.98 3.62 22.28
N TYR A 269 -20.65 2.47 22.21
CA TYR A 269 -22.12 2.35 22.25
C TYR A 269 -22.73 3.00 23.51
N HIS A 270 -22.21 2.67 24.70
CA HIS A 270 -22.73 3.22 25.95
C HIS A 270 -22.37 4.69 26.19
N LEU A 271 -21.25 5.19 25.65
CA LEU A 271 -20.89 6.61 25.72
C LEU A 271 -21.68 7.47 24.69
N PHE A 272 -21.98 6.92 23.52
CA PHE A 272 -22.67 7.63 22.43
C PHE A 272 -24.17 7.75 22.68
N GLU A 273 -24.78 6.70 23.24
CA GLU A 273 -26.20 6.67 23.61
C GLU A 273 -26.55 7.65 24.75
N LYS A 274 -25.60 7.98 25.62
CA LYS A 274 -25.87 8.77 26.84
C LYS A 274 -25.70 10.29 26.69
N TYR A 275 -24.91 10.79 25.73
CA TYR A 275 -24.55 12.22 25.70
C TYR A 275 -24.75 12.93 24.35
N TYR A 276 -24.89 12.23 23.23
CA TYR A 276 -24.88 12.87 21.91
C TYR A 276 -26.21 13.55 21.53
N LEU A 277 -27.35 13.03 22.00
CA LEU A 277 -28.68 13.54 21.66
C LEU A 277 -29.08 14.85 22.38
N THR A 278 -28.23 15.41 23.23
CA THR A 278 -28.59 16.58 24.07
C THR A 278 -27.79 17.85 23.78
N TRP A 279 -26.90 17.82 22.79
CA TRP A 279 -26.04 18.98 22.52
C TRP A 279 -26.82 20.10 21.83
N PRO A 280 -26.85 21.32 22.40
CA PRO A 280 -27.47 22.46 21.75
C PRO A 280 -26.69 22.84 20.47
N PRO A 281 -27.33 23.50 19.48
CA PRO A 281 -26.71 23.88 18.20
C PRO A 281 -25.37 24.63 18.32
N GLN A 282 -25.15 25.31 19.45
CA GLN A 282 -23.93 26.04 19.79
C GLN A 282 -22.73 25.10 20.08
N GLY A 283 -22.97 23.90 20.62
CA GLY A 283 -21.94 22.88 20.85
C GLY A 283 -21.42 22.28 19.54
N VAL A 284 -22.30 22.15 18.54
CA VAL A 284 -21.97 21.70 17.18
C VAL A 284 -21.14 22.77 16.43
N LEU A 285 -21.52 24.04 16.55
CA LEU A 285 -20.76 25.17 15.99
C LEU A 285 -19.38 25.35 16.65
N SER A 286 -19.28 25.12 17.97
CA SER A 286 -18.00 25.17 18.71
C SER A 286 -17.06 24.04 18.29
N MET A 287 -17.60 22.83 18.07
CA MET A 287 -16.84 21.69 17.54
C MET A 287 -16.35 21.95 16.11
N LEU A 288 -17.20 22.54 15.25
CA LEU A 288 -16.83 22.97 13.90
C LEU A 288 -15.73 24.05 13.91
N ALA A 289 -15.80 25.03 14.81
CA ALA A 289 -14.76 26.07 14.93
C ALA A 289 -13.41 25.50 15.42
N VAL A 290 -13.44 24.54 16.35
CA VAL A 290 -12.23 23.82 16.82
C VAL A 290 -11.64 22.96 15.70
N LEU A 291 -12.48 22.27 14.92
CA LEU A 291 -12.05 21.47 13.76
C LEU A 291 -11.43 22.36 12.66
N VAL A 292 -12.01 23.53 12.39
CA VAL A 292 -11.45 24.50 11.41
C VAL A 292 -10.13 25.10 11.90
N ALA A 293 -10.00 25.43 13.18
CA ALA A 293 -8.76 25.94 13.77
C ALA A 293 -7.64 24.89 13.75
N VAL A 294 -7.96 23.62 14.05
CA VAL A 294 -7.01 22.50 13.97
C VAL A 294 -6.59 22.23 12.53
N CYS A 295 -7.52 22.25 11.57
CA CYS A 295 -7.21 22.14 10.15
C CYS A 295 -6.34 23.30 9.64
N ALA A 296 -6.58 24.54 10.09
CA ALA A 296 -5.76 25.69 9.72
C ALA A 296 -4.34 25.62 10.33
N ILE A 297 -4.20 25.14 11.57
CA ILE A 297 -2.90 24.91 12.22
C ILE A 297 -2.12 23.79 11.51
N LEU A 298 -2.79 22.73 11.08
CA LEU A 298 -2.19 21.61 10.34
C LEU A 298 -1.81 21.98 8.90
N ALA A 299 -2.59 22.85 8.24
CA ALA A 299 -2.27 23.38 6.91
C ALA A 299 -1.07 24.35 6.91
N LEU A 300 -0.74 24.94 8.07
CA LEU A 300 0.42 25.81 8.25
C LEU A 300 1.71 25.05 8.60
N GLN A 301 1.66 23.72 8.73
CA GLN A 301 2.85 22.91 9.00
C GLN A 301 3.60 22.61 7.68
N PRO A 302 4.87 23.02 7.54
CA PRO A 302 5.66 22.70 6.36
C PRO A 302 6.06 21.21 6.39
N HIS A 303 5.69 20.46 5.35
CA HIS A 303 5.99 19.03 5.26
C HIS A 303 7.19 18.72 4.34
N SER A 304 8.21 18.14 4.95
CA SER A 304 9.28 17.36 4.31
C SER A 304 9.78 16.31 5.31
N VAL A 305 9.20 15.11 5.39
CA VAL A 305 9.46 14.21 6.54
C VAL A 305 9.93 12.78 6.21
N ASP A 306 9.85 12.29 4.97
CA ASP A 306 10.38 10.94 4.69
C ASP A 306 11.92 10.92 4.48
N GLU A 307 12.55 12.06 4.17
CA GLU A 307 13.98 12.26 4.47
C GLU A 307 14.18 12.39 5.99
N GLN A 308 13.29 13.06 6.74
CA GLN A 308 13.59 13.40 8.13
C GLN A 308 13.72 12.21 9.07
N MET A 309 13.05 11.06 8.94
CA MET A 309 13.21 10.02 10.00
C MET A 309 14.58 9.31 9.96
N SER A 310 15.11 9.06 8.75
CA SER A 310 16.50 8.61 8.53
C SER A 310 17.52 9.68 8.94
N PHE A 311 17.25 10.94 8.60
CA PHE A 311 18.11 12.08 8.95
C PHE A 311 18.02 12.47 10.44
N MET A 312 16.87 12.26 11.10
CA MET A 312 16.64 12.55 12.51
C MET A 312 17.47 11.59 13.36
N ALA A 313 17.54 10.30 13.00
CA ALA A 313 18.43 9.35 13.69
C ALA A 313 19.90 9.81 13.70
N LYS A 314 20.31 10.58 12.68
CA LYS A 314 21.64 11.20 12.54
C LYS A 314 21.72 12.64 13.04
N SER A 315 20.63 13.20 13.54
CA SER A 315 20.59 14.58 14.03
C SER A 315 21.60 14.79 15.17
N PRO A 316 22.28 15.95 15.21
CA PRO A 316 23.17 16.27 16.30
C PRO A 316 22.41 16.35 17.62
N PHE A 317 23.07 15.91 18.69
CA PHE A 317 22.63 16.15 20.07
C PHE A 317 23.79 16.73 20.87
N ASP A 318 23.47 17.39 21.98
CA ASP A 318 24.47 17.97 22.88
C ASP A 318 25.19 16.85 23.63
N THR A 319 26.44 16.58 23.27
CA THR A 319 27.25 15.53 23.88
C THR A 319 27.70 15.85 25.31
N MET A 320 27.50 17.09 25.78
CA MET A 320 27.79 17.48 27.16
C MET A 320 26.66 17.12 28.13
N LYS A 321 25.47 16.80 27.60
CA LYS A 321 24.32 16.38 28.39
C LYS A 321 24.23 14.86 28.48
N PRO A 322 23.60 14.32 29.55
CA PRO A 322 23.31 12.90 29.63
C PRO A 322 22.50 12.46 28.39
N ILE A 323 22.89 11.32 27.78
CA ILE A 323 22.22 10.82 26.57
C ILE A 323 20.77 10.42 26.84
N GLU A 324 20.40 10.19 28.10
CA GLU A 324 19.03 9.93 28.53
C GLU A 324 18.09 11.09 28.22
N GLU A 325 18.61 12.31 28.02
CA GLU A 325 17.81 13.47 27.59
C GLU A 325 17.54 13.49 26.07
N ASP A 326 18.26 12.69 25.28
CA ASP A 326 18.06 12.59 23.83
C ASP A 326 16.81 11.76 23.52
N LYS A 327 15.79 12.41 22.95
CA LYS A 327 14.50 11.78 22.66
C LYS A 327 14.60 10.60 21.69
N ILE A 328 15.53 10.65 20.75
CA ILE A 328 15.74 9.59 19.75
C ILE A 328 16.33 8.36 20.41
N PHE A 329 17.30 8.56 21.30
CA PHE A 329 17.85 7.53 22.15
C PHE A 329 16.78 6.90 23.07
N GLN A 330 15.91 7.71 23.68
CA GLN A 330 14.79 7.19 24.48
C GLN A 330 13.86 6.29 23.66
N ASP A 331 13.48 6.69 22.44
CA ASP A 331 12.64 5.87 21.55
C ASP A 331 13.35 4.55 21.16
N HIS A 332 14.65 4.62 20.83
CA HIS A 332 15.44 3.42 20.56
C HIS A 332 15.47 2.46 21.77
N MET A 333 15.71 2.97 22.97
CA MET A 333 15.75 2.17 24.19
C MET A 333 14.39 1.54 24.52
N TRP A 334 13.29 2.27 24.31
CA TRP A 334 11.93 1.74 24.49
C TRP A 334 11.68 0.54 23.57
N ARG A 335 12.01 0.68 22.27
CA ARG A 335 11.85 -0.41 21.29
C ARG A 335 12.74 -1.60 21.62
N MET A 336 13.99 -1.35 22.04
CA MET A 336 14.90 -2.43 22.43
C MET A 336 14.37 -3.19 23.65
N GLY A 337 13.82 -2.51 24.65
CA GLY A 337 13.24 -3.16 25.83
C GLY A 337 12.07 -4.11 25.50
N VAL A 338 11.37 -3.90 24.37
CA VAL A 338 10.38 -4.85 23.85
C VAL A 338 11.06 -6.03 23.17
N LEU A 339 12.03 -5.77 22.29
CA LEU A 339 12.73 -6.81 21.53
C LEU A 339 13.54 -7.75 22.44
N GLU A 340 14.16 -7.25 23.49
CA GLU A 340 14.91 -8.06 24.46
C GLU A 340 14.07 -9.12 25.16
N LYS A 341 12.77 -8.88 25.32
CA LYS A 341 11.85 -9.82 25.98
C LYS A 341 11.49 -11.01 25.10
N ILE A 342 11.53 -10.81 23.77
CA ILE A 342 11.05 -11.80 22.79
C ILE A 342 12.21 -12.48 22.05
N ALA A 343 13.32 -11.78 21.85
CA ALA A 343 14.45 -12.26 21.07
C ALA A 343 15.57 -12.76 21.99
N LYS A 344 16.07 -13.98 21.74
CA LYS A 344 17.26 -14.52 22.43
C LYS A 344 18.51 -13.66 22.18
N LYS A 345 18.58 -13.03 21.01
CA LYS A 345 19.69 -12.18 20.57
C LYS A 345 19.20 -11.16 19.55
N VAL A 346 19.68 -9.93 19.65
CA VAL A 346 19.31 -8.80 18.77
C VAL A 346 20.58 -8.27 18.12
N TYR A 347 20.65 -8.23 16.79
CA TYR A 347 21.80 -7.64 16.09
C TYR A 347 21.49 -6.20 15.70
N LEU A 348 22.27 -5.26 16.24
CA LEU A 348 22.14 -3.84 15.93
C LEU A 348 23.15 -3.46 14.86
N LEU A 349 22.66 -3.20 13.66
CA LEU A 349 23.47 -2.70 12.55
C LEU A 349 23.90 -1.26 12.84
N GLN A 350 25.21 -1.02 12.82
CA GLN A 350 25.78 0.30 13.05
C GLN A 350 25.50 1.29 11.90
N ALA A 351 25.39 2.58 12.19
CA ALA A 351 25.14 3.60 11.16
C ALA A 351 26.34 3.76 10.19
N LEU A 352 26.03 4.01 8.92
CA LEU A 352 26.99 4.35 7.87
C LEU A 352 26.95 5.85 7.53
N PRO A 353 28.05 6.42 7.00
CA PRO A 353 28.03 7.75 6.38
C PRO A 353 26.94 7.86 5.30
N SER A 354 26.27 9.01 5.21
CA SER A 354 25.25 9.24 4.18
C SER A 354 25.89 9.50 2.83
N CYS A 355 25.26 9.05 1.75
CA CYS A 355 25.45 9.60 0.42
C CYS A 355 24.93 11.04 0.35
N ILE A 356 25.54 11.87 -0.50
CA ILE A 356 24.94 13.15 -0.87
C ILE A 356 23.59 12.93 -1.58
N LYS A 357 22.73 13.95 -1.57
CA LYS A 357 21.45 13.89 -2.26
C LYS A 357 21.70 13.63 -3.76
N SER A 358 21.03 12.61 -4.31
CA SER A 358 21.20 12.19 -5.70
C SER A 358 22.62 11.75 -6.07
N CYS A 359 23.34 11.10 -5.14
CA CYS A 359 24.73 10.68 -5.38
C CYS A 359 24.91 9.69 -6.54
N SER A 360 23.91 8.88 -6.87
CA SER A 360 23.93 7.99 -8.03
C SER A 360 23.84 8.80 -9.33
N VAL A 361 23.02 9.85 -9.34
CA VAL A 361 22.95 10.82 -10.45
C VAL A 361 24.26 11.58 -10.59
N GLU A 362 24.86 12.02 -9.48
CA GLU A 362 26.14 12.73 -9.50
C GLU A 362 27.30 11.85 -9.93
N ALA A 363 27.34 10.60 -9.45
CA ALA A 363 28.27 9.58 -9.93
C ALA A 363 28.13 9.35 -11.44
N GLN A 364 26.89 9.27 -11.93
CA GLN A 364 26.63 9.09 -13.35
C GLN A 364 27.05 10.31 -14.18
N LYS A 365 26.75 11.53 -13.72
CA LYS A 365 27.21 12.77 -14.37
C LYS A 365 28.73 12.81 -14.46
N PHE A 366 29.42 12.44 -13.38
CA PHE A 366 30.88 12.37 -13.34
C PHE A 366 31.42 11.34 -14.33
N MET A 367 30.83 10.14 -14.39
CA MET A 367 31.24 9.11 -15.35
C MET A 367 30.98 9.51 -16.81
N ASN A 368 29.92 10.27 -17.08
CA ASN A 368 29.61 10.79 -18.41
C ASN A 368 30.68 11.77 -18.93
N THR A 369 31.56 12.32 -18.08
CA THR A 369 32.72 13.11 -18.52
C THR A 369 33.90 12.24 -18.99
N GLY A 370 33.73 10.92 -19.07
CA GLY A 370 34.79 9.97 -19.43
C GLY A 370 35.80 9.68 -18.31
N ARG A 371 35.54 10.15 -17.08
CA ARG A 371 36.43 9.95 -15.93
C ARG A 371 35.93 8.80 -15.03
N PRO A 372 36.83 7.95 -14.50
CA PRO A 372 36.45 6.86 -13.60
C PRO A 372 36.09 7.39 -12.21
N LEU A 373 35.14 6.75 -11.51
CA LEU A 373 34.67 7.21 -10.19
C LEU A 373 35.78 7.32 -9.15
N ARG A 374 36.89 6.58 -9.25
CA ARG A 374 38.05 6.73 -8.34
C ARG A 374 38.55 8.18 -8.23
N ASP A 375 38.36 8.98 -9.27
CA ASP A 375 38.81 10.37 -9.32
C ASP A 375 37.93 11.32 -8.47
N ILE A 376 36.67 10.97 -8.19
CA ILE A 376 35.76 11.77 -7.35
C ILE A 376 36.07 11.62 -5.85
N GLN A 377 36.85 10.60 -5.48
CA GLN A 377 37.21 10.26 -4.11
C GLN A 377 35.97 10.22 -3.19
N GLU A 378 36.00 10.94 -2.07
CA GLU A 378 34.89 10.98 -1.09
C GLU A 378 33.76 11.95 -1.49
N GLY A 379 33.81 12.55 -2.68
CA GLY A 379 32.89 13.61 -3.09
C GLY A 379 31.41 13.21 -3.12
N LEU A 380 31.09 11.91 -3.07
CA LEU A 380 29.73 11.38 -3.03
C LEU A 380 29.21 11.13 -1.61
N ILE A 381 30.05 11.27 -0.58
CA ILE A 381 29.72 10.89 0.80
C ILE A 381 29.73 12.10 1.73
N LYS A 382 28.65 12.25 2.49
CA LYS A 382 28.52 13.14 3.63
C LYS A 382 28.82 12.36 4.92
N ARG A 383 29.90 12.74 5.60
CA ARG A 383 30.29 12.17 6.90
C ARG A 383 29.45 12.78 8.04
N ASP A 384 28.30 12.17 8.34
CA ASP A 384 27.32 12.66 9.33
C ASP A 384 26.85 11.61 10.34
N ASP A 385 27.49 10.44 10.38
CA ASP A 385 27.03 9.28 11.13
C ASP A 385 27.44 9.30 12.62
N PHE A 386 28.30 10.23 13.05
CA PHE A 386 28.82 10.29 14.42
C PHE A 386 27.74 10.17 15.50
N PHE A 387 26.71 11.02 15.45
CA PHE A 387 25.66 11.05 16.47
C PHE A 387 24.79 9.78 16.46
N ALA A 388 24.47 9.26 15.27
CA ALA A 388 23.75 8.00 15.16
C ALA A 388 24.57 6.84 15.72
N ARG A 389 25.88 6.80 15.44
CA ARG A 389 26.78 5.77 15.97
C ARG A 389 26.91 5.85 17.48
N GLN A 390 27.00 7.05 18.05
CA GLN A 390 26.98 7.24 19.51
C GLN A 390 25.69 6.71 20.14
N ARG A 391 24.52 7.05 19.58
CA ARG A 391 23.23 6.52 20.07
C ARG A 391 23.19 4.99 20.03
N ILE A 392 23.54 4.37 18.90
CA ILE A 392 23.53 2.91 18.75
C ILE A 392 24.52 2.27 19.71
N GLN A 393 25.69 2.88 19.91
CA GLN A 393 26.70 2.42 20.86
C GLN A 393 26.16 2.40 22.29
N GLU A 394 25.49 3.48 22.72
CA GLU A 394 24.88 3.56 24.05
C GLU A 394 23.72 2.59 24.22
N VAL A 395 22.93 2.36 23.17
CA VAL A 395 21.86 1.35 23.18
C VAL A 395 22.46 -0.04 23.38
N GLY A 396 23.49 -0.40 22.62
CA GLY A 396 24.14 -1.72 22.76
C GLY A 396 24.83 -1.93 24.10
N LYS A 397 25.29 -0.87 24.79
CA LYS A 397 25.82 -0.99 26.17
C LYS A 397 24.74 -1.35 27.19
N ARG A 398 23.49 -0.96 26.94
CA ARG A 398 22.37 -1.08 27.90
C ARG A 398 21.46 -2.26 27.59
N CYS A 399 21.46 -2.71 26.33
CA CYS A 399 20.74 -3.89 25.89
C CYS A 399 21.59 -5.16 26.14
N ARG A 400 21.10 -6.03 27.03
CA ARG A 400 21.69 -7.31 27.43
C ARG A 400 21.67 -8.36 26.31
N ALA A 401 20.64 -8.34 25.46
CA ALA A 401 20.52 -9.29 24.35
C ALA A 401 21.11 -8.77 23.03
N CYS A 402 21.62 -7.53 23.01
CA CYS A 402 22.08 -6.90 21.79
C CYS A 402 23.56 -7.15 21.48
N GLU A 403 23.87 -7.32 20.21
CA GLU A 403 25.22 -7.30 19.66
C GLU A 403 25.27 -6.25 18.54
N ILE A 404 26.15 -5.26 18.68
CA ILE A 404 26.36 -4.26 17.63
C ILE A 404 27.24 -4.86 16.54
N ILE A 405 26.77 -4.81 15.30
CA ILE A 405 27.51 -5.21 14.12
C ILE A 405 27.92 -3.96 13.37
N ASP A 406 29.22 -3.67 13.38
CA ASP A 406 29.81 -2.64 12.53
C ASP A 406 30.25 -3.24 11.20
N TYR A 407 29.53 -2.88 10.14
CA TYR A 407 29.76 -3.36 8.79
C TYR A 407 30.42 -2.31 7.89
N LEU A 408 30.75 -1.13 8.43
CA LEU A 408 31.54 -0.12 7.72
C LEU A 408 32.89 -0.66 7.24
N PRO A 409 33.67 -1.45 8.03
CA PRO A 409 34.97 -1.96 7.59
C PRO A 409 34.90 -2.92 6.39
N ALA A 410 33.74 -3.55 6.14
CA ALA A 410 33.57 -4.39 4.95
C ALA A 410 33.42 -3.53 3.67
N LEU A 411 33.08 -2.26 3.81
CA LEU A 411 32.71 -1.37 2.70
C LEU A 411 33.77 -0.33 2.35
N VAL A 412 34.86 -0.26 3.12
CA VAL A 412 35.98 0.62 2.82
C VAL A 412 36.86 0.07 1.69
N ASN A 413 37.62 0.97 1.06
CA ASN A 413 38.66 0.62 0.10
C ASN A 413 39.95 0.14 0.79
N GLU A 414 40.99 -0.15 0.00
CA GLU A 414 42.30 -0.63 0.49
C GLU A 414 43.01 0.36 1.43
N ASN A 415 42.65 1.65 1.34
CA ASN A 415 43.18 2.73 2.18
C ASN A 415 42.29 2.99 3.41
N GLY A 416 41.25 2.19 3.64
CA GLY A 416 40.33 2.36 4.77
C GLY A 416 39.28 3.47 4.59
N HIS A 417 39.13 4.03 3.39
CA HIS A 417 38.16 5.10 3.13
C HIS A 417 36.82 4.54 2.64
N TYR A 418 35.73 5.04 3.21
CA TYR A 418 34.37 4.72 2.76
C TYR A 418 33.98 5.65 1.61
N LEU A 419 33.92 5.09 0.41
CA LEU A 419 33.60 5.83 -0.81
C LEU A 419 32.14 5.68 -1.24
N GLY A 420 31.42 4.67 -0.73
CA GLY A 420 30.08 4.30 -1.21
C GLY A 420 30.05 3.64 -2.59
N TYR A 421 31.21 3.41 -3.22
CA TYR A 421 31.35 2.75 -4.51
C TYR A 421 32.68 1.98 -4.62
N ASN A 422 32.78 1.12 -5.62
CA ASN A 422 34.00 0.40 -5.97
C ASN A 422 34.86 1.23 -6.93
N PRO A 423 36.06 1.69 -6.55
CA PRO A 423 36.91 2.53 -7.40
C PRO A 423 37.51 1.80 -8.60
N ARG A 424 37.47 0.46 -8.63
CA ARG A 424 38.00 -0.35 -9.74
C ARG A 424 36.93 -0.65 -10.79
N THR A 425 35.70 -0.91 -10.36
CA THR A 425 34.62 -1.33 -11.25
C THR A 425 33.60 -0.23 -11.55
N ASN A 426 33.73 0.95 -10.92
CA ASN A 426 32.78 2.06 -11.01
C ASN A 426 31.34 1.68 -10.59
N LEU A 427 31.21 0.70 -9.68
CA LEU A 427 29.90 0.22 -9.22
C LEU A 427 29.58 0.81 -7.85
N MET A 428 28.42 1.45 -7.74
CA MET A 428 27.91 2.00 -6.48
C MET A 428 27.48 0.89 -5.52
N TYR A 429 27.82 1.05 -4.24
CA TYR A 429 27.35 0.18 -3.16
C TYR A 429 26.03 0.66 -2.55
N LEU A 430 25.73 1.95 -2.68
CA LEU A 430 24.49 2.58 -2.22
C LEU A 430 23.69 3.21 -3.37
N ASP A 431 22.37 3.30 -3.20
CA ASP A 431 21.49 4.12 -4.04
C ASP A 431 21.30 5.55 -3.48
N ASP A 432 20.50 6.36 -4.17
CA ASP A 432 20.19 7.74 -3.78
C ASP A 432 19.49 7.88 -2.42
N HIS A 433 19.00 6.78 -1.84
CA HIS A 433 18.29 6.73 -0.57
C HIS A 433 19.11 6.03 0.52
N ASN A 434 20.42 5.84 0.32
CA ASN A 434 21.31 5.12 1.24
C ASN A 434 20.95 3.63 1.45
N HIS A 435 20.25 3.00 0.50
CA HIS A 435 20.05 1.55 0.53
C HIS A 435 21.17 0.82 -0.21
N PHE A 436 21.51 -0.39 0.26
CA PHE A 436 22.49 -1.22 -0.43
C PHE A 436 21.99 -1.70 -1.79
N THR A 437 22.78 -1.42 -2.82
CA THR A 437 22.66 -2.06 -4.13
C THR A 437 23.03 -3.54 -4.03
N ARG A 438 22.77 -4.32 -5.09
CA ARG A 438 23.24 -5.71 -5.18
C ARG A 438 24.75 -5.83 -4.91
N PHE A 439 25.54 -4.88 -5.39
CA PHE A 439 26.99 -4.88 -5.19
C PHE A 439 27.39 -4.60 -3.74
N GLY A 440 26.69 -3.68 -3.07
CA GLY A 440 26.88 -3.42 -1.64
C GLY A 440 26.53 -4.65 -0.79
N LYS A 441 25.38 -5.29 -1.07
CA LYS A 441 24.97 -6.52 -0.37
C LYS A 441 25.97 -7.66 -0.55
N ASN A 442 26.46 -7.88 -1.77
CA ASN A 442 27.47 -8.90 -2.06
C ASN A 442 28.74 -8.71 -1.22
N ARG A 443 29.15 -7.46 -0.99
CA ARG A 443 30.35 -7.15 -0.19
C ARG A 443 30.15 -7.45 1.30
N LEU A 444 28.91 -7.35 1.79
CA LEU A 444 28.55 -7.70 3.16
C LEU A 444 28.24 -9.19 3.35
N GLN A 445 28.05 -9.95 2.28
CA GLN A 445 27.61 -11.35 2.35
C GLN A 445 28.53 -12.22 3.22
N ALA A 446 29.85 -12.02 3.14
CA ALA A 446 30.80 -12.76 3.95
C ALA A 446 30.61 -12.53 5.46
N LEU A 447 30.35 -11.28 5.86
CA LEU A 447 30.05 -10.91 7.24
C LEU A 447 28.75 -11.56 7.71
N PHE A 448 27.68 -11.47 6.93
CA PHE A 448 26.41 -12.11 7.28
C PHE A 448 26.49 -13.64 7.34
N ASN A 449 27.27 -14.27 6.44
CA ASN A 449 27.52 -15.71 6.50
C ASN A 449 28.30 -16.13 7.76
N GLN A 450 29.22 -15.29 8.24
CA GLN A 450 29.92 -15.51 9.50
C GLN A 450 28.96 -15.39 10.69
N LEU A 451 28.13 -14.34 10.72
CA LEU A 451 27.12 -14.14 11.76
C LEU A 451 26.11 -15.30 11.81
N ALA A 452 25.65 -15.76 10.64
CA ALA A 452 24.73 -16.89 10.54
C ALA A 452 25.34 -18.20 11.07
N ARG A 453 26.65 -18.45 10.84
CA ARG A 453 27.34 -19.64 11.39
C ARG A 453 27.49 -19.60 12.91
N ASN A 454 27.72 -18.41 13.46
CA ASN A 454 27.77 -18.21 14.91
C ASN A 454 26.39 -18.30 15.57
N PHE A 455 25.31 -18.32 14.78
CA PHE A 455 23.94 -18.52 15.22
C PHE A 455 23.64 -20.02 15.41
N SER A 456 24.38 -20.69 16.28
CA SER A 456 24.02 -22.04 16.74
C SER A 456 22.95 -21.91 17.81
N ILE A 457 21.72 -22.33 17.50
CA ILE A 457 20.68 -22.50 18.51
C ILE A 457 21.14 -23.68 19.39
N PRO A 458 21.40 -23.50 20.70
CA PRO A 458 21.65 -24.64 21.56
C PRO A 458 20.42 -25.56 21.46
N LYS A 459 20.67 -26.82 21.10
CA LYS A 459 19.64 -27.85 20.94
C LYS A 459 18.85 -28.05 22.23
#